data_AF-A0A7C2F6K3-F1
#
_entry.id   AF-A0A7C2F6K3-F1
#
_cell.length_a   1.000
_cell.length_b   1.000
_cell.length_c   1.000
_cell.angle_alpha   90.00
_cell.angle_beta   90.00
_cell.angle_gamma   90.00
#
_symmetry.space_group_name_H-M   'P 1'
#
loop_
_entity.id
_entity.type
_entity.pdbx_description
1 polymer ?
#
loop_
_entity_poly.entity_id
_entity_poly.type
_entity_poly.pdbx_seq_one_letter_code
_entity_poly.pdbx_strand_id
1 'polypeptide(L)'
;MFNRAKLNFAVDALILVAFLASAISGLVLLTMPHGGYQGGRNPYFGESVLFLSRDNWNDVHVWGSLAVIGGIVVHLALHWKWIVCMVKKFLAPGERRASADGPQPVPVWVSDLDN
;
A
#
# COMPACT_ATOMS: atom_id res chain seq x y z
N MET A 1 -19.56 -17.21 13.25
CA MET A 1 -18.16 -16.92 13.64
C MET A 1 -17.51 -16.12 12.51
N PHE A 2 -17.33 -14.81 12.64
CA PHE A 2 -16.68 -14.00 11.60
C PHE A 2 -15.17 -14.21 11.65
N ASN A 3 -14.58 -14.73 10.57
CA ASN A 3 -13.14 -14.89 10.47
C ASN A 3 -12.49 -13.51 10.38
N ARG A 4 -11.66 -13.16 11.37
CA ARG A 4 -10.82 -11.95 11.38
C ARG A 4 -10.05 -11.77 10.06
N ALA A 5 -9.60 -12.87 9.46
CA ALA A 5 -8.93 -12.88 8.16
C ALA A 5 -9.81 -12.36 7.01
N LYS A 6 -11.10 -12.71 6.99
CA LYS A 6 -12.04 -12.22 5.97
C LYS A 6 -12.32 -10.72 6.15
N LEU A 7 -12.42 -10.25 7.40
CA LEU A 7 -12.57 -8.82 7.71
C LEU A 7 -11.36 -8.00 7.28
N ASN A 8 -10.15 -8.46 7.62
CA ASN A 8 -8.91 -7.78 7.21
C ASN A 8 -8.80 -7.72 5.68
N PHE A 9 -9.05 -8.85 5.00
CA PHE A 9 -9.05 -8.89 3.54
C PHE A 9 -10.10 -7.96 2.92
N ALA A 10 -11.31 -7.88 3.50
CA ALA A 10 -12.36 -6.99 3.02
C ALA A 10 -11.99 -5.51 3.18
N VAL A 11 -11.35 -5.14 4.30
CA VAL A 11 -10.87 -3.77 4.53
C VAL A 11 -9.77 -3.41 3.53
N ASP A 12 -8.80 -4.31 3.31
CA ASP A 12 -7.70 -4.08 2.37
C ASP A 12 -8.21 -3.97 0.92
N ALA A 13 -9.14 -4.83 0.53
CA ALA A 13 -9.78 -4.77 -0.78
C ALA A 13 -10.57 -3.46 -0.95
N LEU A 14 -11.30 -3.02 0.08
CA LEU A 14 -12.04 -1.76 0.06
C LEU A 14 -11.11 -0.55 -0.09
N ILE A 15 -9.98 -0.53 0.63
CA ILE A 15 -8.97 0.52 0.51
C ILE A 15 -8.36 0.53 -0.89
N LEU A 16 -8.05 -0.65 -1.45
CA LEU A 16 -7.50 -0.77 -2.79
C LEU A 16 -8.48 -0.23 -3.85
N VAL A 17 -9.76 -0.55 -3.74
CA VAL A 17 -10.79 -0.02 -4.64
C VAL A 17 -10.93 1.51 -4.48
N ALA A 18 -10.99 2.02 -3.25
CA ALA A 18 -11.05 3.46 -2.98
C ALA A 18 -9.81 4.18 -3.51
N PHE A 19 -8.63 3.58 -3.37
CA PHE A 19 -7.37 4.10 -3.88
C PHE A 19 -7.37 4.18 -5.40
N LEU A 20 -7.83 3.14 -6.09
CA LEU A 20 -7.94 3.14 -7.54
C LEU A 20 -8.92 4.21 -8.03
N ALA A 21 -10.08 4.34 -7.40
CA ALA A 21 -11.04 5.40 -7.74
C ALA A 21 -10.44 6.81 -7.54
N SER A 22 -9.73 7.02 -6.44
CA SER A 22 -9.04 8.29 -6.14
C SER A 22 -7.88 8.56 -7.11
N ALA A 23 -7.11 7.54 -7.48
CA ALA A 23 -5.98 7.66 -8.40
C ALA A 23 -6.47 7.97 -9.83
N ILE A 24 -7.49 7.26 -10.31
CA ILE A 24 -8.07 7.48 -11.63
C ILE A 24 -8.66 8.90 -11.73
N SER A 25 -9.44 9.32 -10.73
CA SER A 25 -9.98 10.70 -10.71
C SER A 25 -8.87 11.76 -10.66
N GLY A 26 -7.78 11.52 -9.94
CA GLY A 26 -6.61 12.40 -9.92
C GLY A 26 -5.90 12.47 -11.27
N LEU A 27 -5.71 11.33 -11.95
CA LEU A 27 -5.15 11.29 -13.31
C LEU A 27 -6.03 12.05 -14.31
N VAL A 28 -7.36 11.89 -14.21
CA VAL A 28 -8.32 12.62 -15.04
C VAL A 28 -8.20 14.13 -14.79
N LEU A 29 -8.11 14.55 -13.52
CA LEU A 29 -7.92 15.96 -13.16
C LEU A 29 -6.58 16.54 -13.62
N LEU A 30 -5.52 15.74 -13.74
CA LEU A 30 -4.23 16.17 -14.31
C LEU A 30 -4.30 16.43 -15.81
N THR A 31 -5.12 15.67 -16.54
CA THR A 31 -5.36 15.92 -17.97
C THR A 31 -6.27 17.11 -18.24
N MET A 32 -7.02 17.55 -17.23
CA MET A 32 -7.83 18.76 -17.31
C MET A 32 -6.97 20.00 -17.03
N PRO A 33 -7.03 21.04 -17.87
CA PRO A 33 -6.30 22.28 -17.63
C PRO A 33 -6.61 22.87 -16.24
N HIS A 34 -5.57 23.05 -15.43
CA HIS A 34 -5.64 23.86 -14.21
C HIS A 34 -5.69 25.35 -14.57
N GLY A 35 -6.80 25.98 -14.21
CA GLY A 35 -7.03 27.42 -14.32
C GLY A 35 -8.37 27.71 -13.65
N GLY A 36 -8.34 28.34 -12.48
CA GLY A 36 -9.56 28.76 -11.80
C GLY A 36 -10.38 29.73 -12.65
N TYR A 37 -11.53 30.18 -12.13
CA TYR A 37 -12.26 31.32 -12.66
C TYR A 37 -11.33 32.55 -12.64
N GLN A 38 -10.55 32.77 -13.71
CA GLN A 38 -9.84 34.03 -13.93
C GLN A 38 -10.88 35.08 -14.32
N GLY A 39 -11.71 35.49 -13.36
CA GLY A 39 -12.73 36.53 -13.54
C GLY A 39 -13.76 36.26 -14.64
N GLY A 40 -14.11 34.98 -14.90
CA GLY A 40 -15.11 34.61 -15.92
C GLY A 40 -14.57 34.41 -17.34
N ARG A 41 -13.25 34.41 -17.53
CA ARG A 41 -12.60 34.27 -18.86
C ARG A 41 -11.96 32.90 -19.11
N ASN A 42 -12.40 31.85 -18.41
CA ASN A 42 -11.93 30.50 -18.72
C ASN A 42 -12.93 29.79 -19.66
N PRO A 43 -12.70 29.75 -21.00
CA PRO A 43 -13.58 29.03 -21.94
C PRO A 43 -13.60 27.51 -21.69
N TYR A 44 -12.62 27.00 -20.93
CA TYR A 44 -12.49 25.59 -20.56
C TYR A 44 -13.15 25.22 -19.22
N PHE A 45 -13.85 26.16 -18.55
CA PHE A 45 -14.50 25.91 -17.25
C PHE A 45 -15.67 24.91 -17.34
N GLY A 46 -16.09 24.55 -18.56
CA GLY A 46 -17.18 23.61 -18.82
C GLY A 46 -16.73 22.31 -19.50
N GLU A 47 -15.43 22.01 -19.60
CA GLU A 47 -15.02 20.76 -20.24
C GLU A 47 -15.45 19.55 -19.40
N SER A 48 -16.37 18.77 -19.98
CA SER A 48 -16.88 17.54 -19.40
C SER A 48 -16.14 16.35 -19.99
N VAL A 49 -15.42 15.61 -19.16
CA VAL A 49 -14.88 14.30 -19.53
C VAL A 49 -15.86 13.25 -19.03
N LEU A 50 -16.32 12.37 -19.93
CA LEU A 50 -17.31 11.33 -19.64
C LEU A 50 -18.64 11.87 -19.07
N PHE A 51 -19.12 13.00 -19.60
CA PHE A 51 -20.36 13.68 -19.15
C PHE A 51 -20.34 14.20 -17.70
N LEU A 52 -19.23 14.08 -16.98
CA LEU A 52 -19.04 14.68 -15.67
C LEU A 52 -18.22 15.97 -15.79
N SER A 53 -18.72 17.02 -15.14
CA SER A 53 -18.00 18.28 -14.96
C SER A 53 -16.77 18.09 -14.08
N ARG A 54 -15.79 18.99 -14.24
CA ARG A 54 -14.57 19.02 -13.42
C ARG A 54 -14.85 19.06 -11.91
N ASP A 55 -15.90 19.76 -11.49
CA ASP A 55 -16.30 19.83 -10.08
C ASP A 55 -16.73 18.47 -9.53
N ASN A 56 -17.50 17.69 -10.30
CA ASN A 56 -17.90 16.34 -9.90
C ASN A 56 -16.68 15.40 -9.80
N TRP A 57 -15.72 15.52 -10.73
CA TRP A 57 -14.46 14.78 -10.67
C TRP A 57 -13.61 15.18 -9.46
N ASN A 58 -13.59 16.47 -9.11
CA ASN A 58 -12.92 16.98 -7.93
C ASN A 58 -13.57 16.46 -6.64
N ASP A 59 -14.91 16.45 -6.56
CA ASP A 59 -15.61 15.90 -5.40
C ASP A 59 -15.31 14.41 -5.24
N VAL A 60 -15.39 13.62 -6.32
CA VAL A 60 -15.02 12.19 -6.28
C VAL A 60 -13.56 12.01 -5.85
N HIS A 61 -12.65 12.86 -6.31
CA HIS A 61 -11.25 12.79 -5.93
C HIS A 61 -11.01 13.13 -4.47
N VAL A 62 -11.63 14.21 -3.95
CA VAL A 62 -11.47 14.66 -2.56
C VAL A 62 -12.11 13.67 -1.60
N TRP A 63 -13.37 13.28 -1.84
CA TRP A 63 -14.07 12.32 -1.00
C TRP A 63 -13.46 10.91 -1.09
N GLY A 64 -13.01 10.52 -2.29
CA GLY A 64 -12.25 9.29 -2.51
C GLY A 64 -10.93 9.29 -1.73
N SER A 65 -10.16 10.39 -1.80
CA SER A 65 -8.91 10.56 -1.04
C SER A 65 -9.15 10.49 0.47
N LEU A 66 -10.22 11.12 0.95
CA LEU A 66 -10.58 11.09 2.37
C LEU A 66 -10.95 9.67 2.83
N ALA A 67 -11.70 8.93 2.02
CA ALA A 67 -12.04 7.53 2.29
C ALA A 67 -10.79 6.63 2.32
N VAL A 68 -9.84 6.86 1.41
CA VAL A 68 -8.54 6.16 1.40
C VAL A 68 -7.76 6.45 2.66
N ILE A 69 -7.64 7.72 3.07
CA ILE A 69 -6.94 8.11 4.31
C ILE A 69 -7.58 7.42 5.52
N GLY A 70 -8.91 7.49 5.65
CA GLY A 70 -9.63 6.84 6.75
C GLY A 70 -9.43 5.32 6.75
N GLY A 71 -9.51 4.70 5.57
CA GLY A 71 -9.26 3.27 5.38
C GLY A 71 -7.83 2.87 5.76
N ILE A 72 -6.82 3.63 5.34
CA ILE A 72 -5.41 3.42 5.71
C ILE A 72 -5.25 3.47 7.23
N VAL A 73 -5.85 4.43 7.93
CA VAL A 73 -5.79 4.48 9.41
C VAL A 73 -6.35 3.20 10.03
N VAL A 74 -7.51 2.72 9.55
CA VAL A 74 -8.12 1.48 10.04
C VAL A 74 -7.23 0.27 9.72
N HIS A 75 -6.65 0.21 8.52
CA HIS A 75 -5.70 -0.84 8.13
C HIS A 75 -4.48 -0.86 9.05
N LEU A 76 -3.86 0.29 9.32
CA LEU A 76 -2.73 0.39 10.24
C LEU A 76 -3.12 -0.08 11.65
N ALA A 77 -4.30 0.29 12.14
CA ALA A 77 -4.79 -0.16 13.44
C ALA A 77 -4.98 -1.69 13.50
N LEU A 78 -5.50 -2.31 12.43
CA LEU A 78 -5.66 -3.76 12.32
C LEU A 78 -4.32 -4.49 12.23
N HIS A 79 -3.36 -3.91 11.51
CA HIS A 79 -2.04 -4.51 11.26
C HIS A 79 -0.96 -4.09 12.27
N TRP A 80 -1.30 -3.27 13.28
CA TRP A 80 -0.36 -2.71 14.26
C TRP A 80 0.58 -3.74 14.88
N LYS A 81 0.04 -4.89 15.29
CA LYS A 81 0.83 -6.00 15.88
C LYS A 81 1.85 -6.57 14.87
N TRP A 82 1.47 -6.70 13.60
CA TRP A 82 2.36 -7.16 12.55
C TRP A 82 3.44 -6.11 12.24
N ILE A 83 3.07 -4.82 12.16
CA ILE A 83 4.01 -3.72 11.92
C ILE A 83 5.10 -3.69 13.00
N VAL A 84 4.73 -3.70 14.28
CA VAL A 84 5.71 -3.70 15.38
C VAL A 84 6.63 -4.92 15.32
N CYS A 85 6.09 -6.11 15.04
CA CYS A 85 6.91 -7.32 14.86
C CYS A 85 7.88 -7.20 13.69
N MET A 86 7.45 -6.64 12.55
CA MET A 86 8.28 -6.48 11.35
C MET A 86 9.36 -5.42 11.56
N VAL A 87 9.01 -4.27 12.14
CA VAL A 87 9.94 -3.18 12.49
C VAL A 87 11.00 -3.69 13.46
N LYS A 88 10.63 -4.46 14.49
CA LYS A 88 11.58 -5.10 15.40
C LYS A 88 12.52 -6.08 14.69
N LYS A 89 12.04 -6.82 13.68
CA LYS A 89 12.89 -7.72 12.88
C LYS A 89 13.85 -6.98 11.95
N PHE A 90 13.44 -5.85 11.38
CA PHE A 90 14.31 -5.02 10.54
C PHE A 90 15.36 -4.26 11.36
N LEU A 91 15.00 -3.82 12.57
CA LEU A 91 15.91 -3.10 13.48
C LEU A 91 16.76 -4.03 14.36
N ALA A 92 16.35 -5.29 14.54
CA ALA A 92 17.21 -6.29 15.15
C ALA A 92 18.43 -6.45 14.24
N PRO A 93 19.65 -6.15 14.72
CA PRO A 93 20.87 -6.53 14.02
C PRO A 93 20.73 -8.02 13.77
N GLY A 94 20.82 -8.46 12.52
CA GLY A 94 20.77 -9.87 12.20
C GLY A 94 21.75 -10.57 13.13
N GLU A 95 21.23 -11.35 14.07
CA GLU A 95 22.00 -12.38 14.73
C GLU A 95 22.43 -13.28 13.59
N ARG A 96 23.58 -12.91 13.01
CA ARG A 96 24.42 -13.82 12.27
C ARG A 96 24.39 -15.08 13.12
N ARG A 97 24.00 -16.17 12.49
CA ARG A 97 24.20 -17.53 12.97
C ARG A 97 25.72 -17.75 13.14
N ALA A 98 26.35 -17.02 14.05
CA ALA A 98 27.76 -17.03 14.36
C ALA A 98 28.07 -18.10 15.40
N SER A 99 27.27 -19.17 15.44
CA SER A 99 27.51 -20.36 16.26
C SER A 99 27.11 -21.65 15.56
N ALA A 100 27.01 -21.65 14.23
CA ALA A 100 27.15 -22.88 13.45
C ALA A 100 28.58 -22.97 12.90
N ASP A 101 29.56 -22.71 13.78
CA ASP A 101 30.91 -23.24 13.63
C ASP A 101 31.10 -24.32 14.69
N GLY A 102 31.38 -25.50 14.20
CA GLY A 102 31.93 -26.65 14.89
C GLY A 102 32.50 -27.53 13.79
N PRO A 103 33.72 -28.07 13.89
CA PRO A 103 34.27 -28.96 12.88
C PRO A 103 33.22 -30.01 12.53
N GLN A 104 32.79 -30.03 11.27
CA GLN A 104 31.86 -31.06 10.81
C GLN A 104 32.52 -32.41 11.10
N PRO A 105 31.84 -33.38 11.73
CA PRO A 105 32.39 -34.71 11.87
C PRO A 105 32.64 -35.24 10.44
N VAL A 106 33.92 -35.39 10.09
CA VAL A 106 34.32 -36.03 8.84
C VAL A 106 33.71 -37.43 8.84
N PRO A 107 33.04 -37.86 7.75
CA PRO A 107 32.49 -39.20 7.66
C PRO A 107 33.61 -40.22 7.89
N VAL A 108 33.37 -41.19 8.78
CA VAL A 108 34.32 -42.25 9.18
C VAL A 108 34.95 -42.99 8.00
N TRP A 109 34.25 -43.05 6.85
CA TRP A 109 34.72 -43.70 5.63
C TRP A 109 35.94 -43.03 4.96
N VAL A 110 36.29 -41.80 5.37
CA VAL A 110 37.45 -41.09 4.82
C VAL A 110 38.76 -41.55 5.47
N SER A 111 38.75 -42.09 6.69
CA SER A 111 39.97 -42.58 7.37
C SER A 111 40.38 -44.00 7.00
N ASP A 112 39.58 -44.68 6.17
CA ASP A 112 39.80 -46.07 5.74
C ASP A 112 40.43 -46.16 4.34
N LEU A 113 40.69 -45.03 3.66
CA LEU A 113 41.21 -44.97 2.28
C LEU A 113 42.72 -44.75 2.20
N ASP A 114 43.33 -44.44 3.34
CA ASP A 114 44.72 -44.01 3.52
C ASP A 114 45.59 -45.04 4.26
N ASN A 115 45.09 -46.27 4.47
CA ASN A 115 45.82 -47.43 5.00
C ASN A 115 45.69 -48.66 4.08
#